data_AF-A0A6P0VCK8-F1
#
_entry.id   AF-A0A6P0VCK8-F1
#
_cell.length_a   1.000
_cell.length_b   1.000
_cell.length_c   1.000
_cell.angle_alpha   90.00
_cell.angle_beta   90.00
_cell.angle_gamma   90.00
#
_symmetry.space_group_name_H-M   'P 1'
#
loop_
_entity.id
_entity.type
_entity.pdbx_description
1 polymer ?
#
loop_
_entity_poly.entity_id
_entity_poly.type
_entity_poly.pdbx_seq_one_letter_code
_entity_poly.pdbx_strand_id
1 'polypeptide(L)'
;MRAASAALPFPLHSRDVVDPCESRWAPSTFSRNKAEGRGQKAEPTPNPSEEGNRREEDLRKVSTLITHYSLLITQKSSPTPFFVHPVVGSNAWAIAPNYSESGNAMLLANPHLPWSDLYLLYEAQLTAPEIDAYGATFVGMPLLAIAFNDNLGWTATINTFDGADFYELTLADAGYRWDGGIRPFESQTQTLKVKQPDGTLRVEQLVVRRSIHGLIVGEKEGKATALRVVGLEEPQLMEQLWEMAKAKNLRQFEAALQRLQLPMFNLLYADQQGQILYLFNAQMPLRSRGDWNYWQGVIPGEQSDTLWTKYHSYQDLPRLLNPTSGWLQNTNDPPWTSTFPPVLNPQDYPPYFAPSSLDKGGSMLRTQRSIKMLLKDEQINFETMIADKFSSQIELADRILDDLIPAARQLGGELEHQAADVLEAWDRQANAESRGTALFGLWAQQILPSQLFATPWNKDSPLNTPDGLANPTRAVQALQEVAWQLKLVTGKLDVPWGEVVRLRYGEVDLPASGAPGGLGSFQVIDVLPPEEVSGKFQAVAGDTYIAAIEFSKPLRAKVLMSYGNATQPGSPHIGDQLSLYIQGELRPVWRTREAIKAHLESRQVF
;
A
#
# COMPACT_ATOMS: atom_id res chain seq x y z
N MET A 1 14.57 24.91 29.44
CA MET A 1 13.79 24.26 30.51
C MET A 1 13.09 23.05 29.90
N ARG A 2 13.20 21.89 30.55
CA ARG A 2 12.82 20.56 30.03
C ARG A 2 11.32 20.46 29.72
N ALA A 3 10.96 19.91 28.56
CA ALA A 3 9.63 19.39 28.28
C ALA A 3 9.70 17.85 28.39
N ALA A 4 8.99 17.30 29.37
CA ALA A 4 8.86 15.88 29.60
C ALA A 4 7.75 15.32 28.69
N SER A 5 8.10 14.32 27.87
CA SER A 5 7.13 13.48 27.17
C SER A 5 6.74 12.34 28.11
N ALA A 6 5.50 12.31 28.56
CA ALA A 6 4.92 11.21 29.32
C ALA A 6 4.20 10.27 28.33
N ALA A 7 4.84 9.15 28.02
CA ALA A 7 4.20 8.03 27.34
C ALA A 7 3.34 7.25 28.34
N LEU A 8 2.07 7.02 28.02
CA LEU A 8 1.19 6.10 28.73
C LEU A 8 1.41 4.67 28.21
N PRO A 9 1.53 3.64 29.05
CA PRO A 9 1.64 2.25 28.61
C PRO A 9 0.25 1.58 28.61
N PHE A 10 -0.11 0.92 27.51
CA PHE A 10 -1.11 -0.16 27.51
C PHE A 10 -0.37 -1.49 27.37
N PRO A 11 -0.56 -2.46 28.28
CA PRO A 11 0.01 -3.79 28.13
C PRO A 11 -0.92 -4.66 27.25
N LEU A 12 -0.36 -5.21 26.17
CA LEU A 12 -0.91 -6.36 25.48
C LEU A 12 -0.60 -7.61 26.33
N HIS A 13 -1.63 -8.26 26.85
CA HIS A 13 -1.49 -9.60 27.42
C HIS A 13 -1.78 -10.65 26.35
N SER A 14 -0.80 -11.53 26.21
CA SER A 14 -0.79 -12.75 25.41
C SER A 14 -1.45 -13.91 26.17
N ARG A 15 -1.69 -15.00 25.40
CA ARG A 15 -1.90 -16.42 25.80
C ARG A 15 -3.35 -16.87 26.08
N ASP A 16 -3.83 -18.04 25.64
CA ASP A 16 -3.19 -19.28 25.15
C ASP A 16 -4.05 -20.00 24.09
N VAL A 17 -3.37 -20.65 23.14
CA VAL A 17 -3.90 -21.71 22.28
C VAL A 17 -3.67 -23.05 22.98
N VAL A 18 -4.73 -23.85 23.14
CA VAL A 18 -4.61 -25.28 23.46
C VAL A 18 -5.55 -26.05 22.54
N ASP A 19 -5.00 -27.01 21.81
CA ASP A 19 -5.70 -28.00 20.99
C ASP A 19 -4.90 -29.33 21.11
N PRO A 20 -5.40 -30.50 20.67
CA PRO A 20 -6.60 -31.22 21.12
C PRO A 20 -6.31 -32.71 21.47
N CYS A 21 -7.27 -33.43 22.07
CA CYS A 21 -7.44 -34.86 21.74
C CYS A 21 -8.78 -35.48 22.17
N GLU A 22 -9.40 -36.13 21.20
CA GLU A 22 -10.22 -37.36 21.23
C GLU A 22 -11.31 -37.56 22.31
N SER A 23 -12.56 -37.74 21.87
CA SER A 23 -13.05 -39.10 21.55
C SER A 23 -14.54 -39.13 21.19
N ARG A 24 -14.85 -40.18 20.42
CA ARG A 24 -16.08 -40.64 19.80
C ARG A 24 -17.34 -40.55 20.68
N TRP A 25 -18.51 -40.47 20.05
CA TRP A 25 -19.59 -41.48 20.07
C TRP A 25 -20.87 -40.85 19.45
N ALA A 26 -21.38 -41.47 18.39
CA ALA A 26 -22.74 -41.32 17.89
C ALA A 26 -23.57 -42.55 18.34
N PRO A 27 -24.86 -42.69 18.03
CA PRO A 27 -26.00 -41.76 18.11
C PRO A 27 -27.15 -42.38 18.94
N SER A 28 -28.20 -41.63 19.29
CA SER A 28 -29.50 -42.25 19.61
C SER A 28 -30.70 -41.34 19.36
N THR A 29 -31.82 -42.02 19.16
CA THR A 29 -32.99 -41.72 18.32
C THR A 29 -34.26 -41.39 19.13
N PHE A 30 -35.32 -40.99 18.41
CA PHE A 30 -36.77 -40.95 18.78
C PHE A 30 -37.24 -39.73 19.59
N SER A 31 -38.43 -39.13 19.41
CA SER A 31 -39.63 -39.51 18.65
C SER A 31 -40.47 -38.28 18.26
N ARG A 32 -41.38 -38.47 17.29
CA ARG A 32 -42.49 -37.58 16.92
C ARG A 32 -43.54 -37.49 18.04
N ASN A 33 -44.20 -36.35 18.18
CA ASN A 33 -45.66 -36.32 18.31
C ASN A 33 -46.28 -35.00 17.82
N LYS A 34 -47.40 -35.16 17.10
CA LYS A 34 -48.30 -34.12 16.59
C LYS A 34 -49.21 -33.59 17.71
N ALA A 35 -49.62 -32.33 17.61
CA ALA A 35 -50.98 -31.89 17.96
C ALA A 35 -51.34 -30.59 17.21
N GLU A 36 -52.56 -30.54 16.70
CA GLU A 36 -53.18 -29.49 15.90
C GLU A 36 -53.72 -28.32 16.77
N GLY A 37 -53.89 -27.13 16.18
CA GLY A 37 -54.81 -26.13 16.75
C GLY A 37 -54.68 -24.66 16.31
N ARG A 38 -55.43 -24.30 15.26
CA ARG A 38 -56.16 -23.01 15.05
C ARG A 38 -55.39 -21.67 14.91
N GLY A 39 -55.35 -21.23 13.65
CA GLY A 39 -55.60 -19.89 13.09
C GLY A 39 -55.43 -18.62 13.92
N GLN A 40 -54.52 -17.76 13.46
CA GLN A 40 -54.61 -16.30 13.56
C GLN A 40 -53.91 -15.64 12.34
N LYS A 41 -54.45 -14.49 11.93
CA LYS A 41 -54.15 -13.73 10.70
C LYS A 41 -52.65 -13.43 10.52
N ALA A 42 -52.15 -13.65 9.30
CA ALA A 42 -50.81 -13.23 8.89
C ALA A 42 -50.82 -11.74 8.47
N GLU A 43 -50.01 -10.93 9.15
CA GLU A 43 -49.42 -9.71 8.58
C GLU A 43 -48.33 -10.11 7.57
N PRO A 44 -48.06 -9.29 6.53
CA PRO A 44 -47.03 -9.64 5.56
C PRO A 44 -45.64 -9.58 6.21
N THR A 45 -45.03 -10.74 6.39
CA THR A 45 -43.59 -10.87 6.66
C THR A 45 -42.80 -10.29 5.48
N PRO A 46 -41.76 -9.47 5.71
CA PRO A 46 -40.86 -9.04 4.64
C PRO A 46 -40.22 -10.25 3.98
N ASN A 47 -40.09 -10.20 2.67
CA ASN A 47 -39.51 -11.27 1.87
C ASN A 47 -38.02 -11.44 2.26
N PRO A 48 -37.57 -12.62 2.76
CA PRO A 48 -36.19 -12.82 3.23
C PRO A 48 -35.12 -12.62 2.14
N SER A 49 -35.53 -12.62 0.87
CA SER A 49 -34.64 -12.40 -0.28
C SER A 49 -34.29 -10.93 -0.52
N GLU A 50 -35.09 -9.97 -0.05
CA GLU A 50 -34.79 -8.53 -0.22
C GLU A 50 -33.91 -7.98 0.91
N GLU A 51 -34.09 -8.44 2.15
CA GLU A 51 -33.20 -8.11 3.26
C GLU A 51 -31.85 -8.82 3.18
N GLY A 52 -31.81 -10.05 2.64
CA GLY A 52 -30.56 -10.77 2.37
C GLY A 52 -29.71 -10.07 1.32
N ASN A 53 -30.31 -9.65 0.21
CA ASN A 53 -29.60 -8.92 -0.86
C ASN A 53 -29.15 -7.52 -0.41
N ARG A 54 -29.95 -6.79 0.38
CA ARG A 54 -29.51 -5.50 0.95
C ARG A 54 -28.38 -5.66 1.95
N ARG A 55 -28.43 -6.67 2.83
CA ARG A 55 -27.33 -6.94 3.78
C ARG A 55 -26.04 -7.33 3.07
N GLU A 56 -26.09 -8.13 2.01
CA GLU A 56 -24.89 -8.48 1.24
C GLU A 56 -24.31 -7.29 0.47
N GLU A 57 -25.16 -6.42 -0.08
CA GLU A 57 -24.72 -5.20 -0.75
C GLU A 57 -24.11 -4.19 0.24
N ASP A 58 -24.70 -4.05 1.43
CA ASP A 58 -24.20 -3.19 2.51
C ASP A 58 -22.84 -3.70 3.04
N LEU A 59 -22.68 -5.01 3.23
CA LEU A 59 -21.42 -5.60 3.71
C LEU A 59 -20.27 -5.43 2.71
N ARG A 60 -20.54 -5.51 1.39
CA ARG A 60 -19.53 -5.29 0.34
C ARG A 60 -19.08 -3.83 0.28
N LYS A 61 -19.98 -2.87 0.50
CA LYS A 61 -19.63 -1.44 0.60
C LYS A 61 -18.78 -1.15 1.83
N VAL A 62 -19.07 -1.81 2.96
CA VAL A 62 -18.37 -1.58 4.22
C VAL A 62 -16.88 -1.96 4.13
N SER A 63 -16.52 -3.11 3.54
CA SER A 63 -15.11 -3.52 3.48
C SER A 63 -14.24 -2.51 2.71
N THR A 64 -14.68 -2.06 1.55
CA THR A 64 -13.91 -1.10 0.76
C THR A 64 -13.84 0.27 1.40
N LEU A 65 -14.92 0.71 2.07
CA LEU A 65 -14.91 1.94 2.86
C LEU A 65 -13.94 1.86 4.04
N ILE A 66 -13.85 0.72 4.72
CA ILE A 66 -12.89 0.52 5.81
C ILE A 66 -11.46 0.58 5.28
N THR A 67 -11.14 -0.11 4.18
CA THR A 67 -9.80 -0.08 3.59
C THR A 67 -9.42 1.33 3.12
N HIS A 68 -10.32 2.01 2.40
CA HIS A 68 -10.14 3.40 1.97
C HIS A 68 -9.91 4.34 3.16
N TYR A 69 -10.75 4.25 4.19
CA TYR A 69 -10.64 5.03 5.43
C TYR A 69 -9.32 4.76 6.16
N SER A 70 -8.93 3.49 6.28
CA SER A 70 -7.69 3.07 6.95
C SER A 70 -6.46 3.60 6.22
N LEU A 71 -6.45 3.55 4.88
CA LEU A 71 -5.39 4.11 4.05
C LEU A 71 -5.25 5.62 4.24
N LEU A 72 -6.35 6.36 4.17
CA LEU A 72 -6.34 7.82 4.32
C LEU A 72 -5.88 8.28 5.71
N ILE A 73 -6.33 7.61 6.77
CA ILE A 73 -5.93 7.97 8.13
C ILE A 73 -4.47 7.64 8.39
N THR A 74 -4.01 6.46 7.96
CA THR A 74 -2.63 6.04 8.14
C THR A 74 -1.68 7.03 7.47
N GLN A 75 -2.01 7.50 6.26
CA GLN A 75 -1.25 8.53 5.55
C GLN A 75 -1.09 9.84 6.35
N LYS A 76 -2.09 10.26 7.13
CA LYS A 76 -2.00 11.49 7.94
C LYS A 76 -1.23 11.33 9.25
N SER A 77 -0.86 10.11 9.66
CA SER A 77 -0.53 9.83 11.06
C SER A 77 0.94 9.77 11.51
N SER A 78 1.99 9.99 10.68
CA SER A 78 3.35 10.48 11.08
C SER A 78 4.49 10.15 10.08
N PRO A 79 5.60 10.91 10.08
CA PRO A 79 6.87 10.49 9.48
C PRO A 79 7.48 9.33 10.30
N THR A 80 7.48 8.13 9.73
CA THR A 80 7.97 6.92 10.40
C THR A 80 9.49 6.77 10.15
N PRO A 81 10.30 6.29 11.12
CA PRO A 81 11.66 5.87 10.83
C PRO A 81 11.64 4.74 9.78
N PHE A 82 12.74 4.56 9.04
CA PHE A 82 12.84 3.66 7.87
C PHE A 82 12.39 2.20 8.06
N PHE A 83 12.11 1.74 9.28
CA PHE A 83 11.92 0.32 9.63
C PHE A 83 10.81 0.01 10.66
N VAL A 84 9.97 0.97 11.05
CA VAL A 84 9.16 0.78 12.29
C VAL A 84 7.67 0.52 12.06
N HIS A 85 7.15 0.70 10.84
CA HIS A 85 5.79 0.27 10.49
C HIS A 85 5.74 -0.25 9.06
N PRO A 86 4.95 -1.30 8.76
CA PRO A 86 4.58 -1.66 7.41
C PRO A 86 4.08 -0.43 6.66
N VAL A 87 4.83 0.03 5.66
CA VAL A 87 4.45 1.20 4.88
C VAL A 87 3.70 0.70 3.66
N VAL A 88 2.46 1.15 3.53
CA VAL A 88 1.69 0.84 2.33
C VAL A 88 2.29 1.61 1.15
N GLY A 89 2.69 0.88 0.11
CA GLY A 89 3.37 1.43 -1.06
C GLY A 89 3.05 0.61 -2.31
N SER A 90 3.69 0.93 -3.43
CA SER A 90 3.63 0.15 -4.67
C SER A 90 4.71 0.60 -5.64
N ASN A 91 5.06 -0.24 -6.60
CA ASN A 91 5.69 0.15 -7.85
C ASN A 91 4.75 -0.13 -9.03
N ALA A 92 4.82 0.70 -10.06
CA ALA A 92 4.16 0.45 -11.32
C ALA A 92 4.93 1.07 -12.48
N TRP A 93 5.05 0.32 -13.59
CA TRP A 93 5.57 0.80 -14.87
C TRP A 93 4.57 0.51 -15.99
N ALA A 94 4.45 1.43 -16.95
CA ALA A 94 3.83 1.19 -18.26
C ALA A 94 4.82 1.60 -19.35
N ILE A 95 5.15 0.67 -20.24
CA ILE A 95 6.19 0.84 -21.26
C ILE A 95 5.50 0.82 -22.62
N ALA A 96 5.72 1.84 -23.44
CA ALA A 96 5.15 1.96 -24.78
C ALA A 96 5.95 1.13 -25.79
N PRO A 97 5.34 0.78 -26.95
CA PRO A 97 6.00 0.02 -28.02
C PRO A 97 7.38 0.54 -28.44
N ASN A 98 7.57 1.85 -28.51
CA ASN A 98 8.84 2.45 -28.95
C ASN A 98 9.98 2.30 -27.93
N TYR A 99 9.66 1.98 -26.67
CA TYR A 99 10.61 1.71 -25.60
C TYR A 99 10.67 0.22 -25.22
N SER A 100 9.94 -0.63 -25.94
CA SER A 100 9.95 -2.08 -25.78
C SER A 100 10.69 -2.73 -26.93
N GLU A 101 11.61 -3.66 -26.63
CA GLU A 101 12.36 -4.39 -27.67
C GLU A 101 11.42 -5.17 -28.62
N SER A 102 10.29 -5.66 -28.10
CA SER A 102 9.32 -6.43 -28.88
C SER A 102 8.33 -5.57 -29.69
N GLY A 103 8.33 -4.26 -29.50
CA GLY A 103 7.34 -3.36 -30.10
C GLY A 103 5.92 -3.50 -29.52
N ASN A 104 5.75 -4.18 -28.38
CA ASN A 104 4.47 -4.28 -27.67
C ASN A 104 4.50 -3.45 -26.40
N ALA A 105 3.35 -2.91 -25.99
CA ALA A 105 3.25 -2.26 -24.69
C ALA A 105 3.43 -3.29 -23.56
N MET A 106 4.02 -2.86 -22.44
CA MET A 106 4.18 -3.68 -21.25
C MET A 106 3.68 -2.97 -20.00
N LEU A 107 3.27 -3.74 -18.99
CA LEU A 107 2.78 -3.26 -17.70
C LEU A 107 3.41 -4.06 -16.57
N LEU A 108 3.92 -3.36 -15.56
CA LEU A 108 4.36 -3.92 -14.28
C LEU A 108 3.40 -3.47 -13.18
N ALA A 109 2.78 -4.42 -12.49
CA ALA A 109 2.01 -4.19 -11.27
C ALA A 109 2.75 -4.76 -10.06
N ASN A 110 2.93 -3.97 -9.02
CA ASN A 110 3.61 -4.42 -7.80
C ASN A 110 3.17 -3.63 -6.55
N PRO A 111 1.97 -3.86 -6.01
CA PRO A 111 1.56 -3.33 -4.71
C PRO A 111 2.44 -3.84 -3.55
N HIS A 112 2.69 -2.94 -2.59
CA HIS A 112 3.43 -3.19 -1.35
C HIS A 112 2.51 -3.03 -0.15
N LEU A 113 1.99 -4.13 0.36
CA LEU A 113 0.94 -4.13 1.39
C LEU A 113 1.33 -5.09 2.53
N PRO A 114 0.76 -4.91 3.74
CA PRO A 114 0.85 -5.91 4.79
C PRO A 114 0.41 -7.30 4.32
N TRP A 115 1.14 -8.33 4.74
CA TRP A 115 0.89 -9.74 4.41
C TRP A 115 -0.19 -10.36 5.32
N SER A 116 -1.10 -9.56 5.84
CA SER A 116 -2.13 -9.99 6.80
C SER A 116 -3.38 -9.11 6.75
N ASP A 117 -4.46 -9.63 7.33
CA ASP A 117 -5.72 -8.91 7.59
C ASP A 117 -6.33 -8.27 6.33
N LEU A 118 -6.89 -7.06 6.45
CA LEU A 118 -7.62 -6.31 5.42
C LEU A 118 -6.82 -6.01 4.14
N TYR A 119 -5.51 -6.24 4.15
CA TYR A 119 -4.61 -5.94 3.04
C TYR A 119 -4.23 -7.16 2.20
N LEU A 120 -4.72 -8.35 2.56
CA LEU A 120 -4.49 -9.56 1.78
C LEU A 120 -5.12 -9.42 0.40
N LEU A 121 -4.31 -9.65 -0.63
CA LEU A 121 -4.74 -9.78 -2.00
C LEU A 121 -5.04 -11.25 -2.33
N TYR A 122 -5.93 -11.44 -3.29
CA TYR A 122 -6.35 -12.72 -3.84
C TYR A 122 -6.26 -12.65 -5.36
N GLU A 123 -5.50 -13.57 -5.94
CA GLU A 123 -5.32 -13.73 -7.37
C GLU A 123 -6.49 -14.55 -7.94
N ALA A 124 -7.12 -14.05 -9.01
CA ALA A 124 -8.26 -14.70 -9.64
C ALA A 124 -8.37 -14.37 -11.13
N GLN A 125 -9.01 -15.29 -11.87
CA GLN A 125 -9.55 -15.04 -13.21
C GLN A 125 -11.08 -15.10 -13.18
N LEU A 126 -11.72 -14.08 -13.74
CA LEU A 126 -13.16 -14.01 -13.93
C LEU A 126 -13.49 -14.18 -15.41
N THR A 127 -14.20 -15.26 -15.74
CA THR A 127 -14.67 -15.53 -17.10
C THR A 127 -16.19 -15.72 -17.11
N ALA A 128 -16.89 -14.83 -17.79
CA ALA A 128 -18.34 -14.88 -18.01
C ALA A 128 -18.67 -14.30 -19.41
N PRO A 129 -19.94 -14.30 -19.87
CA PRO A 129 -20.28 -13.56 -21.07
C PRO A 129 -19.80 -12.11 -20.97
N GLU A 130 -19.09 -11.64 -21.99
CA GLU A 130 -18.52 -10.28 -22.11
C GLU A 130 -17.32 -9.93 -21.21
N ILE A 131 -16.88 -10.81 -20.31
CA ILE A 131 -15.71 -10.57 -19.45
C ILE A 131 -14.76 -11.78 -19.44
N ASP A 132 -13.49 -11.49 -19.64
CA ASP A 132 -12.38 -12.40 -19.40
C ASP A 132 -11.23 -11.55 -18.86
N ALA A 133 -11.11 -11.49 -17.53
CA ALA A 133 -10.13 -10.66 -16.84
C ALA A 133 -9.37 -11.48 -15.80
N TYR A 134 -8.07 -11.24 -15.72
CA TYR A 134 -7.15 -11.87 -14.77
C TYR A 134 -6.51 -10.80 -13.89
N GLY A 135 -6.34 -11.06 -12.60
CA GLY A 135 -5.65 -10.10 -11.75
C GLY A 135 -5.72 -10.43 -10.27
N ALA A 136 -5.67 -9.37 -9.45
CA ALA A 136 -5.74 -9.47 -8.01
C ALA A 136 -6.73 -8.45 -7.42
N THR A 137 -7.28 -8.80 -6.25
CA THR A 137 -8.16 -7.93 -5.46
C THR A 137 -8.00 -8.18 -3.98
N PHE A 138 -8.48 -7.28 -3.12
CA PHE A 138 -8.50 -7.52 -1.69
C PHE A 138 -9.46 -8.65 -1.33
N VAL A 139 -9.09 -9.50 -0.37
CA VAL A 139 -10.00 -10.53 0.16
C VAL A 139 -11.30 -9.85 0.65
N GLY A 140 -12.44 -10.33 0.15
CA GLY A 140 -13.76 -9.75 0.43
C GLY A 140 -14.26 -8.77 -0.65
N MET A 141 -13.40 -8.28 -1.55
CA MET A 141 -13.83 -7.50 -2.71
C MET A 141 -14.28 -8.42 -3.85
N PRO A 142 -15.45 -8.17 -4.48
CA PRO A 142 -16.01 -9.06 -5.49
C PRO A 142 -15.42 -8.87 -6.90
N LEU A 143 -14.58 -7.85 -7.10
CA LEU A 143 -14.07 -7.45 -8.41
C LEU A 143 -12.57 -7.18 -8.36
N LEU A 144 -11.89 -7.42 -9.49
CA LEU A 144 -10.45 -7.23 -9.63
C LEU A 144 -10.07 -5.74 -9.51
N ALA A 145 -9.16 -5.43 -8.58
CA ALA A 145 -8.67 -4.07 -8.35
C ALA A 145 -7.50 -3.73 -9.28
N ILE A 146 -6.64 -4.72 -9.53
CA ILE A 146 -5.57 -4.71 -10.53
C ILE A 146 -5.91 -5.83 -11.50
N ALA A 147 -5.99 -5.54 -12.80
CA ALA A 147 -6.36 -6.57 -13.76
C ALA A 147 -5.85 -6.31 -15.17
N PHE A 148 -5.91 -7.35 -15.97
CA PHE A 148 -5.71 -7.29 -17.40
C PHE A 148 -6.61 -8.29 -18.13
N ASN A 149 -6.90 -7.99 -19.39
CA ASN A 149 -7.58 -8.85 -20.34
C ASN A 149 -6.75 -8.93 -21.64
N ASP A 150 -7.29 -9.52 -22.70
CA ASP A 150 -6.55 -9.68 -23.97
C ASP A 150 -6.28 -8.35 -24.70
N ASN A 151 -6.95 -7.29 -24.27
CA ASN A 151 -6.90 -5.99 -24.92
C ASN A 151 -6.05 -5.01 -24.14
N LEU A 152 -6.18 -4.99 -22.81
CA LEU A 152 -5.62 -3.95 -21.96
C LEU A 152 -5.38 -4.45 -20.53
N GLY A 153 -4.63 -3.70 -19.76
CA GLY A 153 -4.52 -3.90 -18.32
C GLY A 153 -4.25 -2.60 -17.58
N TRP A 154 -4.50 -2.63 -16.28
CA TRP A 154 -4.22 -1.52 -15.38
C TRP A 154 -3.68 -2.02 -14.05
N THR A 155 -2.94 -1.13 -13.40
CA THR A 155 -2.48 -1.30 -12.02
C THR A 155 -2.71 -0.01 -11.25
N ALA A 156 -2.60 -0.12 -9.93
CA ALA A 156 -2.78 0.98 -9.00
C ALA A 156 -1.54 1.17 -8.13
N THR A 157 -1.24 2.41 -7.79
CA THR A 157 -0.33 2.75 -6.70
C THR A 157 -0.99 3.76 -5.78
N ILE A 158 -0.63 3.77 -4.50
CA ILE A 158 -1.05 4.83 -3.59
C ILE A 158 -0.54 6.18 -4.10
N ASN A 159 -1.42 7.17 -4.18
CA ASN A 159 -1.10 8.54 -4.52
C ASN A 159 -0.98 9.43 -3.27
N THR A 160 -0.29 10.56 -3.44
CA THR A 160 -0.06 11.58 -2.41
C THR A 160 -1.18 12.63 -2.40
N PHE A 161 -2.44 12.22 -2.56
CA PHE A 161 -3.57 13.14 -2.55
C PHE A 161 -4.15 13.29 -1.14
N ASP A 162 -4.86 14.38 -0.88
CA ASP A 162 -5.47 14.65 0.42
C ASP A 162 -6.98 14.37 0.41
N GLY A 163 -7.36 13.16 0.83
CA GLY A 163 -8.74 12.66 0.78
C GLY A 163 -9.53 12.75 2.08
N ALA A 164 -8.98 13.33 3.16
CA ALA A 164 -9.70 13.43 4.42
C ALA A 164 -9.25 14.64 5.23
N ASP A 165 -10.15 15.45 5.78
CA ASP A 165 -9.80 16.65 6.54
C ASP A 165 -10.29 16.59 7.98
N PHE A 166 -9.45 17.05 8.90
CA PHE A 166 -9.83 17.30 10.28
C PHE A 166 -10.24 18.77 10.45
N TYR A 167 -11.41 19.00 11.03
CA TYR A 167 -11.92 20.33 11.32
C TYR A 167 -11.97 20.57 12.83
N GLU A 168 -11.39 21.65 13.31
CA GLU A 168 -11.55 22.10 14.69
C GLU A 168 -12.80 22.96 14.83
N LEU A 169 -13.69 22.57 15.73
CA LEU A 169 -14.95 23.24 16.02
C LEU A 169 -14.91 23.79 17.44
N THR A 170 -15.25 25.07 17.62
CA THR A 170 -15.48 25.62 18.96
C THR A 170 -16.88 25.23 19.44
N LEU A 171 -16.96 24.52 20.56
CA LEU A 171 -18.21 24.13 21.17
C LEU A 171 -18.92 25.36 21.73
N ALA A 172 -20.24 25.42 21.53
CA ALA A 172 -21.10 26.47 22.06
C ALA A 172 -22.49 25.88 22.36
N ASP A 173 -22.93 26.01 23.62
CA ASP A 173 -24.13 25.37 24.14
C ASP A 173 -24.15 23.86 23.82
N ALA A 174 -25.22 23.36 23.20
CA ALA A 174 -25.37 21.97 22.76
C ALA A 174 -24.81 21.71 21.34
N GLY A 175 -24.14 22.69 20.74
CA GLY A 175 -23.67 22.65 19.36
C GLY A 175 -22.26 23.21 19.19
N TYR A 176 -22.02 23.80 18.03
CA TYR A 176 -20.74 24.40 17.67
C TYR A 176 -20.93 25.71 16.91
N ARG A 177 -19.91 26.58 16.94
CA ARG A 177 -19.93 27.85 16.20
C ARG A 177 -19.86 27.60 14.70
N TRP A 178 -20.73 28.25 13.93
CA TRP A 178 -20.79 28.14 12.47
C TRP A 178 -21.35 29.42 11.85
N ASP A 179 -20.57 30.05 10.95
CA ASP A 179 -20.94 31.27 10.21
C ASP A 179 -21.60 32.36 11.10
N GLY A 180 -21.02 32.60 12.28
CA GLY A 180 -21.51 33.59 13.25
C GLY A 180 -22.68 33.14 14.14
N GLY A 181 -23.24 31.94 13.92
CA GLY A 181 -24.29 31.33 14.75
C GLY A 181 -23.83 30.10 15.52
N ILE A 182 -24.79 29.43 16.17
CA ILE A 182 -24.60 28.11 16.80
C ILE A 182 -25.39 27.08 16.00
N ARG A 183 -24.72 26.01 15.55
CA ARG A 183 -25.33 24.90 14.84
C ARG A 183 -25.35 23.65 15.74
N PRO A 184 -26.50 22.96 15.89
CA PRO A 184 -26.55 21.73 16.67
C PRO A 184 -25.81 20.59 15.98
N PHE A 185 -25.33 19.63 16.77
CA PHE A 185 -24.87 18.35 16.24
C PHE A 185 -26.05 17.46 15.84
N GLU A 186 -25.88 16.71 14.75
CA GLU A 186 -26.67 15.50 14.52
C GLU A 186 -26.15 14.41 15.46
N SER A 187 -27.06 13.73 16.17
CA SER A 187 -26.70 12.69 17.14
C SER A 187 -27.51 11.43 16.91
N GLN A 188 -26.81 10.30 16.84
CA GLN A 188 -27.42 8.98 16.73
C GLN A 188 -26.82 8.06 17.79
N THR A 189 -27.66 7.33 18.53
CA THR A 189 -27.17 6.28 19.42
C THR A 189 -27.18 4.95 18.67
N GLN A 190 -26.02 4.31 18.58
CA GLN A 190 -25.86 2.97 18.05
C GLN A 190 -25.68 1.98 19.19
N THR A 191 -26.25 0.78 19.05
CA THR A 191 -26.11 -0.29 20.03
C THR A 191 -25.02 -1.24 19.59
N LEU A 192 -23.93 -1.30 20.36
CA LEU A 192 -22.83 -2.23 20.18
C LEU A 192 -23.02 -3.45 21.07
N LYS A 193 -22.70 -4.64 20.53
CA LYS A 193 -22.64 -5.88 21.29
C LYS A 193 -21.18 -6.28 21.44
N VAL A 194 -20.64 -6.16 22.64
CA VAL A 194 -19.24 -6.45 22.95
C VAL A 194 -19.13 -7.84 23.58
N LYS A 195 -18.51 -8.77 22.85
CA LYS A 195 -18.26 -10.13 23.34
C LYS A 195 -17.35 -10.11 24.56
N GLN A 196 -17.78 -10.74 25.63
CA GLN A 196 -17.04 -10.90 26.88
C GLN A 196 -16.24 -12.22 26.87
N PRO A 197 -15.24 -12.39 27.76
CA PRO A 197 -14.44 -13.62 27.83
C PRO A 197 -15.25 -14.90 28.05
N ASP A 198 -16.38 -14.81 28.76
CA ASP A 198 -17.31 -15.92 29.00
C ASP A 198 -18.24 -16.24 27.82
N GLY A 199 -18.08 -15.52 26.69
CA GLY A 199 -18.89 -15.67 25.49
C GLY A 199 -20.22 -14.90 25.51
N THR A 200 -20.57 -14.24 26.62
CA THR A 200 -21.76 -13.38 26.67
C THR A 200 -21.57 -12.09 25.89
N LEU A 201 -22.68 -11.43 25.52
CA LEU A 201 -22.65 -10.14 24.82
C LEU A 201 -23.09 -9.03 25.77
N ARG A 202 -22.17 -8.12 26.09
CA ARG A 202 -22.49 -6.88 26.79
C ARG A 202 -23.02 -5.87 25.78
N VAL A 203 -24.17 -5.27 26.08
CA VAL A 203 -24.74 -4.19 25.28
C VAL A 203 -24.15 -2.86 25.73
N GLU A 204 -23.58 -2.11 24.79
CA GLU A 204 -23.09 -0.75 25.01
C GLU A 204 -23.74 0.22 24.03
N GLN A 205 -23.99 1.44 24.49
CA GLN A 205 -24.56 2.49 23.66
C GLN A 205 -23.44 3.43 23.22
N LEU A 206 -23.19 3.50 21.91
CA LEU A 206 -22.27 4.43 21.30
C LEU A 206 -23.05 5.64 20.78
N VAL A 207 -22.81 6.82 21.34
CA VAL A 207 -23.36 8.07 20.80
C VAL A 207 -22.45 8.60 19.70
N VAL A 208 -22.92 8.50 18.46
CA VAL A 208 -22.25 9.04 17.29
C VAL A 208 -22.76 10.45 17.05
N ARG A 209 -21.86 11.44 17.06
CA ARG A 209 -22.16 12.83 16.72
C ARG A 209 -21.58 13.22 15.38
N ARG A 210 -22.30 14.06 14.64
CA ARG A 210 -21.88 14.60 13.35
C ARG A 210 -22.15 16.11 13.30
N SER A 211 -21.17 16.84 12.81
CA SER A 211 -21.32 18.24 12.40
C SER A 211 -21.56 18.31 10.89
N ILE A 212 -21.75 19.51 10.33
CA ILE A 212 -21.80 19.71 8.87
C ILE A 212 -20.53 19.20 8.16
N HIS A 213 -19.38 19.20 8.85
CA HIS A 213 -18.11 18.72 8.30
C HIS A 213 -18.07 17.21 8.24
N GLY A 214 -18.48 16.54 9.32
CA GLY A 214 -18.45 15.08 9.41
C GLY A 214 -18.51 14.57 10.85
N LEU A 215 -18.04 13.33 11.05
CA LEU A 215 -18.11 12.62 12.33
C LEU A 215 -17.21 13.29 13.37
N ILE A 216 -17.69 13.44 14.60
CA ILE A 216 -16.87 13.92 15.71
C ILE A 216 -16.00 12.77 16.22
N VAL A 217 -14.68 12.95 16.13
CA VAL A 217 -13.67 11.92 16.44
C VAL A 217 -12.82 12.24 17.67
N GLY A 218 -12.92 13.46 18.19
CA GLY A 218 -12.23 13.86 19.41
C GLY A 218 -12.83 15.12 19.99
N GLU A 219 -12.73 15.29 21.30
CA GLU A 219 -13.11 16.51 22.00
C GLU A 219 -12.12 16.80 23.12
N LYS A 220 -11.71 18.06 23.23
CA LYS A 220 -10.78 18.52 24.25
C LYS A 220 -10.95 20.02 24.48
N GLU A 221 -10.96 20.44 25.74
CA GLU A 221 -10.85 21.86 26.14
C GLU A 221 -11.87 22.80 25.43
N GLY A 222 -13.14 22.40 25.37
CA GLY A 222 -14.20 23.21 24.74
C GLY A 222 -14.17 23.20 23.20
N LYS A 223 -13.40 22.29 22.60
CA LYS A 223 -13.35 22.08 21.16
C LYS A 223 -13.69 20.64 20.79
N ALA A 224 -14.20 20.48 19.57
CA ALA A 224 -14.41 19.18 18.93
C ALA A 224 -13.62 19.09 17.62
N THR A 225 -13.14 17.90 17.30
CA THR A 225 -12.51 17.58 16.03
C THR A 225 -13.49 16.77 15.19
N ALA A 226 -13.89 17.31 14.04
CA ALA A 226 -14.70 16.59 13.06
C ALA A 226 -13.81 16.03 11.94
N LEU A 227 -14.09 14.81 11.50
CA LEU A 227 -13.43 14.16 10.37
C LEU A 227 -14.38 14.13 9.17
N ARG A 228 -13.91 14.66 8.05
CA ARG A 228 -14.57 14.61 6.74
C ARG A 228 -13.73 13.77 5.78
N VAL A 229 -14.34 12.82 5.08
CA VAL A 229 -13.62 11.87 4.19
C VAL A 229 -14.31 11.87 2.83
N VAL A 230 -13.52 11.80 1.76
CA VAL A 230 -14.05 11.67 0.38
C VAL A 230 -14.60 10.26 0.13
N GLY A 231 -15.52 10.12 -0.83
CA GLY A 231 -15.99 8.81 -1.31
C GLY A 231 -17.03 8.13 -0.44
N LEU A 232 -17.52 8.79 0.62
CA LEU A 232 -18.60 8.24 1.44
C LEU A 232 -19.96 8.21 0.73
N GLU A 233 -20.13 8.98 -0.34
CA GLU A 233 -21.39 9.17 -1.05
C GLU A 233 -21.39 8.55 -2.47
N GLU A 234 -20.35 7.77 -2.82
CA GLU A 234 -20.09 7.29 -4.18
C GLU A 234 -20.24 5.75 -4.25
N PRO A 235 -21.45 5.23 -4.47
CA PRO A 235 -21.75 3.81 -4.28
C PRO A 235 -21.36 2.91 -5.46
N GLN A 236 -20.95 3.48 -6.60
CA GLN A 236 -20.79 2.73 -7.87
C GLN A 236 -19.35 2.31 -8.14
N LEU A 237 -18.49 2.24 -7.11
CA LEU A 237 -17.11 1.77 -7.26
C LEU A 237 -17.05 0.41 -7.97
N MET A 238 -17.91 -0.53 -7.56
CA MET A 238 -17.92 -1.87 -8.14
C MET A 238 -18.33 -1.82 -9.62
N GLU A 239 -19.32 -1.02 -9.98
CA GLU A 239 -19.70 -0.85 -11.39
C GLU A 239 -18.55 -0.24 -12.21
N GLN A 240 -17.83 0.75 -11.67
CA GLN A 240 -16.66 1.30 -12.34
C GLN A 240 -15.60 0.23 -12.61
N LEU A 241 -15.23 -0.58 -11.61
CA LEU A 241 -14.25 -1.67 -11.79
C LEU A 241 -14.72 -2.72 -12.79
N TRP A 242 -16.02 -3.04 -12.80
CA TRP A 242 -16.61 -3.97 -13.76
C TRP A 242 -16.51 -3.45 -15.20
N GLU A 243 -16.86 -2.19 -15.43
CA GLU A 243 -16.78 -1.57 -16.76
C GLU A 243 -15.33 -1.39 -17.24
N MET A 244 -14.40 -1.12 -16.31
CA MET A 244 -12.96 -1.16 -16.60
C MET A 244 -12.51 -2.56 -17.07
N ALA A 245 -12.94 -3.62 -16.40
CA ALA A 245 -12.59 -5.00 -16.76
C ALA A 245 -13.15 -5.44 -18.12
N LYS A 246 -14.32 -4.91 -18.50
CA LYS A 246 -14.98 -5.17 -19.79
C LYS A 246 -14.43 -4.34 -20.96
N ALA A 247 -13.69 -3.27 -20.66
CA ALA A 247 -13.17 -2.39 -21.69
C ALA A 247 -12.23 -3.13 -22.66
N LYS A 248 -12.31 -2.75 -23.93
CA LYS A 248 -11.53 -3.34 -25.04
C LYS A 248 -10.51 -2.37 -25.63
N ASN A 249 -10.51 -1.13 -25.15
CA ASN A 249 -9.63 -0.05 -25.59
C ASN A 249 -9.66 1.09 -24.58
N LEU A 250 -8.70 2.00 -24.73
CA LEU A 250 -8.54 3.16 -23.86
C LEU A 250 -9.80 4.01 -23.74
N ARG A 251 -10.53 4.25 -24.85
CA ARG A 251 -11.74 5.07 -24.83
C ARG A 251 -12.82 4.50 -23.91
N GLN A 252 -13.05 3.18 -23.96
CA GLN A 252 -14.01 2.51 -23.09
C GLN A 252 -13.54 2.51 -21.63
N PHE A 253 -12.23 2.30 -21.42
CA PHE A 253 -11.64 2.33 -20.09
C PHE A 253 -11.76 3.73 -19.45
N GLU A 254 -11.42 4.79 -20.18
CA GLU A 254 -11.55 6.18 -19.70
C GLU A 254 -13.01 6.58 -19.46
N ALA A 255 -13.96 6.07 -20.25
CA ALA A 255 -15.39 6.31 -20.01
C ALA A 255 -15.87 5.74 -18.65
N ALA A 256 -15.29 4.63 -18.20
CA ALA A 256 -15.52 4.11 -16.85
C ALA A 256 -14.81 4.97 -15.79
N LEU A 257 -13.56 5.36 -16.02
CA LEU A 257 -12.78 6.17 -15.07
C LEU A 257 -13.34 7.58 -14.84
N GLN A 258 -13.93 8.21 -15.85
CA GLN A 258 -14.51 9.56 -15.76
C GLN A 258 -15.63 9.68 -14.71
N ARG A 259 -16.19 8.56 -14.26
CA ARG A 259 -17.20 8.51 -13.19
C ARG A 259 -16.62 8.78 -11.80
N LEU A 260 -15.29 8.67 -11.64
CA LEU A 260 -14.54 8.92 -10.40
C LEU A 260 -15.15 8.26 -9.16
N GLN A 261 -15.72 7.07 -9.28
CA GLN A 261 -16.23 6.25 -8.17
C GLN A 261 -15.10 5.58 -7.38
N LEU A 262 -13.95 5.34 -8.03
CA LEU A 262 -12.71 5.01 -7.35
C LEU A 262 -12.15 6.28 -6.69
N PRO A 263 -12.18 6.39 -5.34
CA PRO A 263 -11.90 7.65 -4.66
C PRO A 263 -10.43 8.03 -4.69
N MET A 264 -9.54 7.08 -4.98
CA MET A 264 -8.09 7.29 -4.97
C MET A 264 -7.31 6.31 -5.85
N PHE A 265 -6.00 6.34 -5.66
CA PHE A 265 -4.90 5.68 -6.35
C PHE A 265 -4.45 6.39 -7.62
N ASN A 266 -3.14 6.40 -7.85
CA ASN A 266 -2.65 6.54 -9.22
C ASN A 266 -3.07 5.30 -10.00
N LEU A 267 -3.41 5.47 -11.27
CA LEU A 267 -3.66 4.38 -12.20
C LEU A 267 -2.65 4.43 -13.34
N LEU A 268 -2.02 3.29 -13.62
CA LEU A 268 -1.25 3.08 -14.84
C LEU A 268 -1.97 2.07 -15.71
N TYR A 269 -1.93 2.29 -17.02
CA TYR A 269 -2.61 1.49 -18.03
C TYR A 269 -1.68 1.22 -19.20
N ALA A 270 -1.82 0.06 -19.81
CA ALA A 270 -1.21 -0.28 -21.10
C ALA A 270 -2.15 -1.17 -21.91
N ASP A 271 -2.05 -1.14 -23.26
CA ASP A 271 -2.89 -1.96 -24.13
C ASP A 271 -2.22 -2.49 -25.40
N GLN A 272 -2.91 -3.43 -26.06
CA GLN A 272 -2.48 -4.05 -27.33
C GLN A 272 -2.39 -3.08 -28.51
N GLN A 273 -2.92 -1.85 -28.38
CA GLN A 273 -2.84 -0.80 -29.39
C GLN A 273 -1.64 0.13 -29.13
N GLY A 274 -0.80 -0.21 -28.14
CA GLY A 274 0.39 0.54 -27.81
C GLY A 274 0.13 1.78 -26.97
N GLN A 275 -1.09 1.96 -26.43
CA GLN A 275 -1.40 3.11 -25.59
C GLN A 275 -0.92 2.86 -24.17
N ILE A 276 -0.29 3.87 -23.55
CA ILE A 276 0.02 3.91 -22.13
C ILE A 276 -0.57 5.17 -21.49
N LEU A 277 -1.16 5.02 -20.31
CA LEU A 277 -1.80 6.11 -19.57
C LEU A 277 -1.35 6.09 -18.11
N TYR A 278 -1.08 7.27 -17.57
CA TYR A 278 -0.97 7.54 -16.13
C TYR A 278 -2.05 8.54 -15.75
N LEU A 279 -2.74 8.28 -14.65
CA LEU A 279 -3.74 9.17 -14.07
C LEU A 279 -3.53 9.26 -12.56
N PHE A 280 -3.37 10.49 -12.05
CA PHE A 280 -3.47 10.78 -10.62
C PHE A 280 -4.97 10.76 -10.23
N ASN A 281 -5.56 9.56 -10.17
CA ASN A 281 -6.99 9.40 -9.92
C ASN A 281 -7.33 9.73 -8.46
N ALA A 282 -8.25 10.67 -8.27
CA ALA A 282 -8.72 11.05 -6.96
C ALA A 282 -10.11 11.69 -7.06
N GLN A 283 -10.93 11.48 -6.03
CA GLN A 283 -12.02 12.39 -5.71
C GLN A 283 -11.44 13.61 -5.00
N MET A 284 -10.67 14.43 -5.73
CA MET A 284 -9.95 15.58 -5.19
C MET A 284 -10.94 16.68 -4.79
N PRO A 285 -11.03 17.07 -3.51
CA PRO A 285 -11.94 18.14 -3.08
C PRO A 285 -11.65 19.46 -3.79
N LEU A 286 -12.69 20.11 -4.27
CA LEU A 286 -12.60 21.47 -4.80
C LEU A 286 -12.53 22.45 -3.62
N ARG A 287 -11.33 22.99 -3.39
CA ARG A 287 -11.00 23.89 -2.29
C ARG A 287 -10.83 25.32 -2.82
N SER A 288 -11.42 26.28 -2.10
CA SER A 288 -11.43 27.71 -2.48
C SER A 288 -10.13 28.44 -2.11
N ARG A 289 -9.36 27.90 -1.16
CA ARG A 289 -8.14 28.48 -0.59
C ARG A 289 -7.22 27.39 -0.04
N GLY A 290 -6.04 27.81 0.43
CA GLY A 290 -5.07 26.94 1.09
C GLY A 290 -4.22 26.15 0.08
N ASP A 291 -2.98 25.89 0.45
CA ASP A 291 -2.07 25.00 -0.27
C ASP A 291 -2.08 23.60 0.34
N TRP A 292 -1.24 22.71 -0.19
CA TRP A 292 -1.05 21.37 0.36
C TRP A 292 -0.87 21.35 1.88
N ASN A 293 0.07 22.14 2.41
CA ASN A 293 0.42 22.14 3.83
C ASN A 293 -0.72 22.63 4.72
N TYR A 294 -1.49 23.62 4.26
CA TYR A 294 -2.69 24.08 4.96
C TYR A 294 -3.67 22.93 5.20
N TRP A 295 -3.97 22.14 4.17
CA TRP A 295 -4.94 21.06 4.23
C TRP A 295 -4.41 19.77 4.91
N GLN A 296 -3.09 19.64 5.04
CA GLN A 296 -2.50 18.61 5.92
C GLN A 296 -2.68 18.92 7.42
N GLY A 297 -3.02 20.16 7.78
CA GLY A 297 -3.27 20.59 9.16
C GLY A 297 -4.68 20.28 9.68
N VAL A 298 -4.97 20.82 10.87
CA VAL A 298 -6.34 20.87 11.40
C VAL A 298 -6.99 22.17 10.92
N ILE A 299 -8.09 22.05 10.18
CA ILE A 299 -8.75 23.14 9.47
C ILE A 299 -9.74 23.85 10.40
N PRO A 300 -9.80 25.19 10.40
CA PRO A 300 -10.85 25.91 11.11
C PRO A 300 -12.24 25.51 10.57
N GLY A 301 -13.11 25.01 11.44
CA GLY A 301 -14.44 24.51 11.08
C GLY A 301 -15.59 25.47 11.42
N GLU A 302 -15.32 26.75 11.64
CA GLU A 302 -16.35 27.74 11.97
C GLU A 302 -16.90 28.51 10.76
N GLN A 303 -16.24 28.43 9.59
CA GLN A 303 -16.56 29.23 8.41
C GLN A 303 -16.87 28.33 7.22
N SER A 304 -17.86 28.71 6.42
CA SER A 304 -18.26 28.00 5.20
C SER A 304 -17.20 27.93 4.12
N ASP A 305 -16.23 28.83 4.10
CA ASP A 305 -15.19 28.88 3.07
C ASP A 305 -14.16 27.74 3.16
N THR A 306 -14.09 27.02 4.29
CA THR A 306 -13.27 25.81 4.46
C THR A 306 -14.04 24.51 4.23
N LEU A 307 -15.37 24.57 4.05
CA LEU A 307 -16.18 23.39 3.81
C LEU A 307 -16.23 23.08 2.31
N TRP A 308 -15.54 22.02 1.88
CA TRP A 308 -15.66 21.51 0.52
C TRP A 308 -16.88 20.60 0.37
N THR A 309 -17.56 20.73 -0.76
CA THR A 309 -18.80 19.99 -1.10
C THR A 309 -18.82 19.45 -2.52
N LYS A 310 -17.74 19.69 -3.29
CA LYS A 310 -17.60 19.27 -4.69
C LYS A 310 -16.21 18.69 -4.90
N TYR A 311 -16.07 17.92 -5.97
CA TYR A 311 -14.81 17.37 -6.43
C TYR A 311 -14.39 17.99 -7.76
N HIS A 312 -13.09 17.99 -8.02
CA HIS A 312 -12.55 18.22 -9.36
C HIS A 312 -13.04 17.15 -10.34
N SER A 313 -13.20 17.54 -11.60
CA SER A 313 -13.59 16.61 -12.66
C SER A 313 -12.39 15.79 -13.13
N TYR A 314 -12.65 14.71 -13.87
CA TYR A 314 -11.60 13.89 -14.47
C TYR A 314 -10.60 14.71 -15.31
N GLN A 315 -11.08 15.76 -15.99
CA GLN A 315 -10.27 16.62 -16.86
C GLN A 315 -9.30 17.52 -16.09
N ASP A 316 -9.61 17.80 -14.81
CA ASP A 316 -8.79 18.66 -13.96
C ASP A 316 -7.63 17.89 -13.30
N LEU A 317 -7.64 16.55 -13.37
CA LEU A 317 -6.65 15.70 -12.71
C LEU A 317 -5.32 15.60 -13.51
N PRO A 318 -4.16 15.52 -12.82
CA PRO A 318 -2.89 15.25 -13.48
C PRO A 318 -2.92 13.92 -14.24
N ARG A 319 -2.61 13.97 -15.54
CA ARG A 319 -2.75 12.83 -16.45
C ARG A 319 -1.71 12.90 -17.57
N LEU A 320 -1.15 11.76 -17.95
CA LEU A 320 -0.23 11.61 -19.06
C LEU A 320 -0.69 10.48 -19.98
N LEU A 321 -0.78 10.76 -21.28
CA LEU A 321 -1.10 9.77 -22.32
C LEU A 321 0.03 9.74 -23.33
N ASN A 322 0.65 8.57 -23.51
CA ASN A 322 1.73 8.33 -24.49
C ASN A 322 2.83 9.42 -24.50
N PRO A 323 3.53 9.67 -23.37
CA PRO A 323 4.63 10.63 -23.36
C PRO A 323 5.74 10.20 -24.34
N THR A 324 6.48 11.18 -24.89
CA THR A 324 7.54 10.93 -25.87
C THR A 324 8.72 10.13 -25.32
N SER A 325 8.89 10.09 -23.99
CA SER A 325 9.86 9.23 -23.29
C SER A 325 9.64 7.74 -23.56
N GLY A 326 8.42 7.34 -23.93
CA GLY A 326 8.06 5.95 -24.18
C GLY A 326 7.77 5.13 -22.93
N TRP A 327 7.73 5.73 -21.74
CA TRP A 327 7.36 5.02 -20.52
C TRP A 327 6.70 5.93 -19.49
N LEU A 328 5.98 5.30 -18.56
CA LEU A 328 5.37 5.90 -17.39
C LEU A 328 5.71 5.09 -16.15
N GLN A 329 5.87 5.75 -15.01
CA GLN A 329 6.14 5.11 -13.73
C GLN A 329 5.38 5.79 -12.59
N ASN A 330 5.16 5.06 -11.50
CA ASN A 330 4.92 5.67 -10.20
C ASN A 330 5.37 4.72 -9.09
N THR A 331 5.96 5.31 -8.04
CA THR A 331 6.38 4.59 -6.82
C THR A 331 5.89 5.30 -5.56
N ASN A 332 4.64 5.77 -5.59
CA ASN A 332 3.98 6.58 -4.56
C ASN A 332 4.48 8.03 -4.45
N ASP A 333 5.27 8.48 -5.42
CA ASP A 333 5.67 9.88 -5.56
C ASP A 333 4.50 10.76 -6.04
N PRO A 334 4.57 12.09 -5.79
CA PRO A 334 3.73 13.06 -6.48
C PRO A 334 3.78 12.90 -8.01
N PRO A 335 2.75 13.34 -8.75
CA PRO A 335 2.55 13.00 -10.16
C PRO A 335 3.61 13.55 -11.13
N TRP A 336 4.50 14.42 -10.65
CA TRP A 336 5.37 15.26 -11.49
C TRP A 336 6.45 14.46 -12.23
N THR A 337 6.91 13.36 -11.64
CA THR A 337 7.98 12.49 -12.17
C THR A 337 7.46 11.17 -12.72
N SER A 338 6.17 11.10 -13.08
CA SER A 338 5.60 9.90 -13.69
C SER A 338 6.15 9.59 -15.10
N THR A 339 6.93 10.49 -15.67
CA THR A 339 7.80 10.29 -16.84
C THR A 339 9.05 11.16 -16.67
N PHE A 340 10.13 10.88 -17.40
CA PHE A 340 11.34 11.70 -17.39
C PHE A 340 11.88 12.02 -18.81
N PRO A 341 12.29 13.28 -19.11
CA PRO A 341 12.11 14.49 -18.29
C PRO A 341 10.64 14.76 -17.91
N PRO A 342 10.38 15.46 -16.78
CA PRO A 342 9.01 15.74 -16.33
C PRO A 342 8.19 16.48 -17.40
N VAL A 343 6.98 15.99 -17.65
CA VAL A 343 6.01 16.63 -18.56
C VAL A 343 4.94 17.42 -17.80
N LEU A 344 4.52 16.92 -16.62
CA LEU A 344 3.57 17.62 -15.76
C LEU A 344 4.30 18.70 -14.94
N ASN A 345 3.71 19.90 -14.88
CA ASN A 345 4.23 21.00 -14.07
C ASN A 345 3.27 21.26 -12.89
N PRO A 346 3.76 21.22 -11.63
CA PRO A 346 2.93 21.52 -10.46
C PRO A 346 2.20 22.87 -10.51
N GLN A 347 2.75 23.86 -11.20
CA GLN A 347 2.16 25.21 -11.29
C GLN A 347 0.90 25.27 -12.18
N ASP A 348 0.65 24.24 -12.99
CA ASP A 348 -0.54 24.15 -13.83
C ASP A 348 -1.76 23.62 -13.07
N TYR A 349 -1.58 23.23 -11.80
CA TYR A 349 -2.61 22.66 -10.94
C TYR A 349 -2.78 23.49 -9.66
N PRO A 350 -3.97 23.48 -9.03
CA PRO A 350 -4.14 24.09 -7.72
C PRO A 350 -3.13 23.55 -6.68
N PRO A 351 -2.57 24.41 -5.81
CA PRO A 351 -1.43 24.08 -4.96
C PRO A 351 -1.72 23.06 -3.85
N TYR A 352 -2.97 22.59 -3.74
CA TYR A 352 -3.43 21.57 -2.80
C TYR A 352 -3.56 20.16 -3.41
N PHE A 353 -3.24 19.97 -4.69
CA PHE A 353 -3.42 18.68 -5.37
C PHE A 353 -2.51 17.57 -4.84
N ALA A 354 -1.23 17.89 -4.68
CA ALA A 354 -0.20 16.97 -4.23
C ALA A 354 0.98 17.79 -3.68
N PRO A 355 1.91 17.18 -2.93
CA PRO A 355 3.18 17.82 -2.61
C PRO A 355 3.88 18.34 -3.87
N SER A 356 4.39 19.57 -3.83
CA SER A 356 4.84 20.31 -5.02
C SER A 356 6.07 19.75 -5.75
N SER A 357 6.74 18.77 -5.16
CA SER A 357 8.05 18.28 -5.63
C SER A 357 8.34 16.89 -5.07
N LEU A 358 9.27 16.18 -5.72
CA LEU A 358 9.61 14.79 -5.40
C LEU A 358 10.12 14.61 -3.96
N ASP A 359 10.91 15.55 -3.44
CA ASP A 359 11.47 15.53 -2.08
C ASP A 359 10.44 15.64 -0.96
N LYS A 360 9.26 16.16 -1.31
CA LYS A 360 8.12 16.22 -0.38
C LYS A 360 7.27 14.94 -0.43
N GLY A 361 7.61 13.99 -1.29
CA GLY A 361 7.05 12.64 -1.33
C GLY A 361 7.83 11.67 -0.43
N GLY A 362 7.12 10.76 0.24
CA GLY A 362 7.72 9.79 1.15
C GLY A 362 8.58 8.69 0.51
N SER A 363 8.59 8.60 -0.83
CA SER A 363 9.25 7.52 -1.59
C SER A 363 10.35 7.99 -2.55
N MET A 364 10.86 9.21 -2.37
CA MET A 364 11.82 9.86 -3.28
C MET A 364 12.97 8.94 -3.75
N LEU A 365 13.70 8.30 -2.84
CA LEU A 365 14.87 7.48 -3.21
C LEU A 365 14.47 6.28 -4.08
N ARG A 366 13.35 5.62 -3.77
CA ARG A 366 12.80 4.51 -4.58
C ARG A 366 12.31 4.99 -5.94
N THR A 367 11.74 6.19 -6.01
CA THR A 367 11.36 6.84 -7.28
C THR A 367 12.58 7.14 -8.13
N GLN A 368 13.63 7.69 -7.54
CA GLN A 368 14.88 7.98 -8.24
C GLN A 368 15.50 6.69 -8.78
N ARG A 369 15.47 5.60 -7.99
CA ARG A 369 15.89 4.26 -8.45
C ARG A 369 15.04 3.77 -9.62
N SER A 370 13.71 3.83 -9.51
CA SER A 370 12.75 3.47 -10.57
C SER A 370 13.10 4.17 -11.89
N ILE A 371 13.25 5.49 -11.86
CA ILE A 371 13.57 6.30 -13.05
C ILE A 371 14.97 5.98 -13.58
N LYS A 372 15.98 5.82 -12.71
CA LYS A 372 17.34 5.45 -13.13
C LYS A 372 17.40 4.10 -13.83
N MET A 373 16.62 3.12 -13.38
CA MET A 373 16.52 1.81 -14.06
C MET A 373 15.88 1.96 -15.43
N LEU A 374 14.77 2.70 -15.54
CA LEU A 374 14.12 2.95 -16.83
C LEU A 374 15.05 3.69 -17.80
N LEU A 375 15.83 4.66 -17.34
CA LEU A 375 16.77 5.44 -18.17
C LEU A 375 18.05 4.68 -18.54
N LYS A 376 18.32 3.52 -17.92
CA LYS A 376 19.55 2.76 -18.14
C LYS A 376 19.61 2.14 -19.53
N ASP A 377 18.47 1.68 -20.03
CA ASP A 377 18.36 0.95 -21.29
C ASP A 377 17.61 1.79 -22.33
N GLU A 378 18.01 1.73 -23.60
CA GLU A 378 17.31 2.43 -24.69
C GLU A 378 15.93 1.80 -24.98
N GLN A 379 15.84 0.49 -24.80
CA GLN A 379 14.61 -0.31 -24.89
C GLN A 379 14.66 -1.41 -23.84
N ILE A 380 13.50 -1.71 -23.26
CA ILE A 380 13.34 -2.75 -22.24
C ILE A 380 12.67 -3.95 -22.88
N ASN A 381 13.16 -5.15 -22.64
CA ASN A 381 12.42 -6.38 -22.96
C ASN A 381 11.70 -6.94 -21.73
N PHE A 382 10.80 -7.89 -21.98
CA PHE A 382 9.95 -8.47 -20.95
C PHE A 382 10.73 -9.10 -19.79
N GLU A 383 11.86 -9.74 -20.05
CA GLU A 383 12.65 -10.38 -18.98
C GLU A 383 13.50 -9.35 -18.21
N THR A 384 14.00 -8.30 -18.86
CA THR A 384 14.64 -7.16 -18.18
C THR A 384 13.65 -6.48 -17.22
N MET A 385 12.40 -6.25 -17.64
CA MET A 385 11.37 -5.68 -16.75
C MET A 385 11.14 -6.54 -15.49
N ILE A 386 11.18 -7.87 -15.62
CA ILE A 386 11.07 -8.79 -14.47
C ILE A 386 12.34 -8.74 -13.62
N ALA A 387 13.52 -8.77 -14.22
CA ALA A 387 14.78 -8.69 -13.49
C ALA A 387 14.89 -7.38 -12.68
N ASP A 388 14.55 -6.25 -13.30
CA ASP A 388 14.54 -4.94 -12.65
C ASP A 388 13.54 -4.87 -11.50
N LYS A 389 12.39 -5.54 -11.62
CA LYS A 389 11.42 -5.65 -10.52
C LYS A 389 12.04 -6.27 -9.25
N PHE A 390 12.99 -7.19 -9.41
CA PHE A 390 13.73 -7.81 -8.31
C PHE A 390 15.05 -7.08 -7.97
N SER A 391 15.27 -5.86 -8.49
CA SER A 391 16.44 -5.05 -8.12
C SER A 391 16.40 -4.66 -6.64
N SER A 392 17.37 -5.18 -5.89
CA SER A 392 17.53 -4.95 -4.45
C SER A 392 18.51 -3.82 -4.12
N GLN A 393 19.03 -3.10 -5.13
CA GLN A 393 19.99 -2.00 -4.99
C GLN A 393 19.48 -0.90 -4.06
N ILE A 394 20.32 -0.46 -3.12
CA ILE A 394 19.98 0.57 -2.14
C ILE A 394 20.43 1.96 -2.62
N GLU A 395 19.48 2.78 -3.09
CA GLU A 395 19.77 4.15 -3.55
C GLU A 395 20.42 5.01 -2.47
N LEU A 396 20.04 4.83 -1.20
CA LEU A 396 20.63 5.60 -0.09
C LEU A 396 22.14 5.34 0.04
N ALA A 397 22.58 4.10 -0.21
CA ALA A 397 23.99 3.74 -0.14
C ALA A 397 24.80 4.45 -1.23
N ASP A 398 24.20 4.61 -2.41
CA ASP A 398 24.80 5.36 -3.52
C ASP A 398 24.99 6.86 -3.25
N ARG A 399 24.29 7.44 -2.27
CA ARG A 399 24.43 8.85 -1.86
C ARG A 399 25.44 9.11 -0.75
N ILE A 400 25.82 8.06 -0.04
CA ILE A 400 26.40 8.21 1.30
C ILE A 400 27.73 7.49 1.43
N LEU A 401 27.88 6.30 0.84
CA LEU A 401 29.04 5.46 1.15
C LEU A 401 30.37 6.10 0.74
N ASP A 402 30.38 6.86 -0.35
CA ASP A 402 31.56 7.55 -0.85
C ASP A 402 32.07 8.63 0.13
N ASP A 403 31.22 9.10 1.05
CA ASP A 403 31.59 10.02 2.15
C ASP A 403 31.78 9.29 3.49
N LEU A 404 30.90 8.33 3.80
CA LEU A 404 30.89 7.62 5.08
C LEU A 404 32.15 6.75 5.26
N ILE A 405 32.58 6.05 4.21
CA ILE A 405 33.75 5.16 4.26
C ILE A 405 35.01 5.98 4.57
N PRO A 406 35.37 7.04 3.81
CA PRO A 406 36.51 7.88 4.17
C PRO A 406 36.40 8.52 5.57
N ALA A 407 35.21 8.98 5.96
CA ALA A 407 34.99 9.55 7.28
C ALA A 407 35.26 8.54 8.41
N ALA A 408 34.82 7.29 8.25
CA ALA A 408 35.09 6.21 9.20
C ALA A 408 36.59 5.91 9.31
N ARG A 409 37.33 5.91 8.18
CA ARG A 409 38.79 5.74 8.20
C ARG A 409 39.52 6.88 8.91
N GLN A 410 39.06 8.11 8.73
CA GLN A 410 39.73 9.29 9.25
C GLN A 410 39.41 9.57 10.73
N LEU A 411 38.14 9.41 11.12
CA LEU A 411 37.63 9.82 12.44
C LEU A 411 37.45 8.65 13.41
N GLY A 412 37.33 7.42 12.89
CA GLY A 412 37.05 6.22 13.66
C GLY A 412 38.30 5.52 14.19
N GLY A 413 38.09 4.52 15.04
CA GLY A 413 39.11 3.58 15.47
C GLY A 413 39.00 2.24 14.74
N GLU A 414 39.56 1.20 15.36
CA GLU A 414 39.66 -0.14 14.78
C GLU A 414 38.30 -0.74 14.38
N LEU A 415 37.25 -0.52 15.18
CA LEU A 415 35.93 -1.08 14.90
C LEU A 415 35.26 -0.43 13.68
N GLU A 416 35.39 0.89 13.56
CA GLU A 416 34.88 1.67 12.44
C GLU A 416 35.67 1.40 11.16
N HIS A 417 36.98 1.13 11.25
CA HIS A 417 37.79 0.68 10.13
C HIS A 417 37.32 -0.68 9.63
N GLN A 418 37.09 -1.65 10.52
CA GLN A 418 36.52 -2.95 10.15
C GLN A 418 35.12 -2.81 9.53
N ALA A 419 34.28 -1.91 10.07
CA ALA A 419 32.97 -1.60 9.50
C ALA A 419 33.09 -0.99 8.09
N ALA A 420 34.06 -0.10 7.89
CA ALA A 420 34.35 0.48 6.58
C ALA A 420 34.83 -0.57 5.57
N ASP A 421 35.65 -1.56 5.97
CA ASP A 421 36.05 -2.68 5.10
C ASP A 421 34.82 -3.46 4.58
N VAL A 422 33.85 -3.72 5.47
CA VAL A 422 32.60 -4.41 5.11
C VAL A 422 31.77 -3.60 4.12
N LEU A 423 31.62 -2.29 4.36
CA LEU A 423 30.84 -1.41 3.49
C LEU A 423 31.53 -1.15 2.14
N GLU A 424 32.86 -1.12 2.11
CA GLU A 424 33.66 -0.95 0.90
C GLU A 424 33.61 -2.18 -0.01
N ALA A 425 33.58 -3.38 0.57
CA ALA A 425 33.42 -4.63 -0.18
C ALA A 425 31.97 -4.90 -0.64
N TRP A 426 30.99 -4.14 -0.14
CA TRP A 426 29.59 -4.36 -0.42
C TRP A 426 29.16 -3.73 -1.76
N ASP A 427 28.47 -4.52 -2.58
CA ASP A 427 27.91 -4.12 -3.88
C ASP A 427 26.65 -3.24 -3.79
N ARG A 428 26.26 -2.82 -2.58
CA ARG A 428 25.09 -1.97 -2.31
C ARG A 428 23.74 -2.63 -2.59
N GLN A 429 23.71 -3.95 -2.77
CA GLN A 429 22.48 -4.73 -2.96
C GLN A 429 22.03 -5.44 -1.70
N ALA A 430 20.71 -5.57 -1.52
CA ALA A 430 20.05 -6.26 -0.41
C ALA A 430 19.67 -7.71 -0.75
N ASN A 431 20.54 -8.44 -1.43
CA ASN A 431 20.37 -9.87 -1.68
C ASN A 431 20.58 -10.69 -0.40
N ALA A 432 20.01 -11.89 -0.31
CA ALA A 432 20.14 -12.77 0.86
C ALA A 432 21.60 -12.96 1.36
N GLU A 433 22.56 -13.11 0.46
CA GLU A 433 23.99 -13.30 0.82
C GLU A 433 24.74 -11.99 1.06
N SER A 434 24.07 -10.85 0.98
CA SER A 434 24.67 -9.53 1.13
C SER A 434 25.26 -9.32 2.52
N ARG A 435 26.53 -8.93 2.57
CA ARG A 435 27.29 -8.77 3.83
C ARG A 435 27.37 -7.34 4.35
N GLY A 436 27.02 -6.33 3.54
CA GLY A 436 26.98 -4.93 3.97
C GLY A 436 25.58 -4.44 4.37
N THR A 437 24.52 -5.10 3.88
CA THR A 437 23.13 -4.62 4.05
C THR A 437 22.70 -4.51 5.51
N ALA A 438 23.01 -5.50 6.34
CA ALA A 438 22.61 -5.48 7.75
C ALA A 438 23.26 -4.29 8.49
N LEU A 439 24.58 -4.12 8.30
CA LEU A 439 25.35 -3.02 8.90
C LEU A 439 24.84 -1.65 8.41
N PHE A 440 24.71 -1.47 7.10
CA PHE A 440 24.26 -0.20 6.51
C PHE A 440 22.80 0.13 6.85
N GLY A 441 21.90 -0.86 6.77
CA GLY A 441 20.48 -0.67 7.08
C GLY A 441 20.24 -0.25 8.52
N LEU A 442 20.94 -0.89 9.47
CA LEU A 442 20.89 -0.49 10.89
C LEU A 442 21.52 0.90 11.12
N TRP A 443 22.61 1.21 10.43
CA TRP A 443 23.21 2.55 10.46
C TRP A 443 22.25 3.63 9.96
N ALA A 444 21.57 3.39 8.85
CA ALA A 444 20.62 4.35 8.26
C ALA A 444 19.43 4.65 9.20
N GLN A 445 19.07 3.73 10.11
CA GLN A 445 18.04 3.96 11.13
C GLN A 445 18.47 4.94 12.23
N GLN A 446 19.77 5.07 12.50
CA GLN A 446 20.29 5.89 13.60
C GLN A 446 20.32 7.39 13.27
N ILE A 447 20.06 7.75 12.02
CA ILE A 447 20.15 9.13 11.53
C ILE A 447 18.83 9.53 10.89
N LEU A 448 18.28 10.66 11.35
CA LEU A 448 17.07 11.21 10.76
C LEU A 448 17.37 11.68 9.32
N PRO A 449 16.50 11.38 8.33
CA PRO A 449 16.71 11.80 6.94
C PRO A 449 16.97 13.30 6.78
N SER A 450 16.32 14.14 7.60
CA SER A 450 16.47 15.60 7.60
C SER A 450 17.84 16.11 8.06
N GLN A 451 18.65 15.25 8.69
CA GLN A 451 19.99 15.56 9.20
C GLN A 451 21.09 14.85 8.43
N LEU A 452 20.72 14.01 7.45
CA LEU A 452 21.65 13.10 6.81
C LEU A 452 22.48 13.79 5.73
N PHE A 453 21.81 14.54 4.84
CA PHE A 453 22.41 15.00 3.60
C PHE A 453 23.06 16.39 3.70
N ALA A 454 24.30 16.51 3.24
CA ALA A 454 25.00 17.79 3.14
C ALA A 454 24.37 18.69 2.07
N THR A 455 23.98 18.07 0.95
CA THR A 455 23.32 18.74 -0.17
C THR A 455 21.82 18.44 -0.12
N PRO A 456 20.95 19.47 0.00
CA PRO A 456 19.51 19.26 -0.04
C PRO A 456 19.05 18.84 -1.44
N TRP A 457 17.84 18.31 -1.54
CA TRP A 457 17.24 18.02 -2.84
C TRP A 457 17.13 19.28 -3.71
N ASN A 458 17.39 19.13 -5.00
CA ASN A 458 17.35 20.20 -5.98
C ASN A 458 16.55 19.74 -7.21
N LYS A 459 15.53 20.53 -7.58
CA LYS A 459 14.68 20.30 -8.76
C LYS A 459 15.45 20.24 -10.09
N ASP A 460 16.61 20.90 -10.17
CA ASP A 460 17.45 20.93 -11.38
C ASP A 460 18.38 19.70 -11.45
N SER A 461 18.46 18.92 -10.36
CA SER A 461 19.15 17.62 -10.29
C SER A 461 18.30 16.59 -9.53
N PRO A 462 17.07 16.31 -10.01
CA PRO A 462 16.03 15.65 -9.22
C PRO A 462 16.30 14.17 -8.99
N LEU A 463 17.26 13.57 -9.70
CA LEU A 463 17.65 12.16 -9.60
C LEU A 463 18.95 11.93 -8.80
N ASN A 464 19.73 12.98 -8.57
CA ASN A 464 21.06 12.86 -7.95
C ASN A 464 21.19 13.65 -6.65
N THR A 465 20.12 14.33 -6.22
CA THR A 465 20.05 15.00 -4.92
C THR A 465 18.85 14.44 -4.14
N PRO A 466 18.80 14.52 -2.80
CA PRO A 466 19.85 15.01 -1.91
C PRO A 466 21.06 14.07 -1.91
N ASP A 467 22.21 14.59 -1.46
CA ASP A 467 23.48 13.87 -1.58
C ASP A 467 24.51 14.28 -0.51
N GLY A 468 25.49 13.41 -0.30
CA GLY A 468 26.63 13.61 0.59
C GLY A 468 26.27 13.65 2.08
N LEU A 469 27.28 13.68 2.96
CA LEU A 469 27.12 13.49 4.40
C LEU A 469 27.24 14.79 5.21
N ALA A 470 26.14 15.26 5.81
CA ALA A 470 26.10 16.56 6.51
C ALA A 470 26.96 16.62 7.79
N ASN A 471 27.02 15.52 8.54
CA ASN A 471 27.73 15.45 9.81
C ASN A 471 28.55 14.15 9.91
N PRO A 472 29.77 14.13 9.34
CA PRO A 472 30.64 12.96 9.37
C PRO A 472 30.91 12.44 10.79
N THR A 473 31.09 13.32 11.77
CA THR A 473 31.35 12.92 13.16
C THR A 473 30.18 12.13 13.76
N ARG A 474 28.94 12.63 13.63
CA ARG A 474 27.75 11.89 14.12
C ARG A 474 27.55 10.60 13.35
N ALA A 475 27.80 10.61 12.05
CA ALA A 475 27.65 9.44 11.19
C ALA A 475 28.62 8.30 11.57
N VAL A 476 29.88 8.63 11.87
CA VAL A 476 30.88 7.67 12.35
C VAL A 476 30.55 7.17 13.76
N GLN A 477 30.04 8.03 14.65
CA GLN A 477 29.54 7.59 15.96
C GLN A 477 28.36 6.60 15.83
N ALA A 478 27.41 6.87 14.94
CA ALA A 478 26.32 5.95 14.66
C ALA A 478 26.82 4.61 14.09
N LEU A 479 27.86 4.65 13.24
CA LEU A 479 28.49 3.45 12.70
C LEU A 479 29.16 2.63 13.81
N GLN A 480 29.85 3.28 14.74
CA GLN A 480 30.42 2.64 15.93
C GLN A 480 29.37 1.95 16.79
N GLU A 481 28.27 2.66 17.10
CA GLU A 481 27.15 2.16 17.90
C GLU A 481 26.57 0.88 17.28
N VAL A 482 26.30 0.92 15.98
CA VAL A 482 25.71 -0.21 15.23
C VAL A 482 26.71 -1.35 15.05
N ALA A 483 27.97 -1.07 14.72
CA ALA A 483 29.00 -2.09 14.58
C ALA A 483 29.22 -2.84 15.91
N TRP A 484 29.22 -2.11 17.03
CA TRP A 484 29.31 -2.73 18.36
C TRP A 484 28.11 -3.61 18.66
N GLN A 485 26.89 -3.12 18.42
CA GLN A 485 25.64 -3.89 18.62
C GLN A 485 25.62 -5.15 17.75
N LEU A 486 25.95 -5.03 16.46
CA LEU A 486 25.94 -6.15 15.52
C LEU A 486 26.97 -7.21 15.90
N LYS A 487 28.19 -6.78 16.27
CA LYS A 487 29.25 -7.69 16.73
C LYS A 487 28.90 -8.36 18.06
N LEU A 488 28.23 -7.65 18.97
CA LEU A 488 27.75 -8.21 20.24
C LEU A 488 26.69 -9.30 20.02
N VAL A 489 25.75 -9.07 19.12
CA VAL A 489 24.61 -9.99 18.88
C VAL A 489 25.01 -11.18 18.01
N THR A 490 25.86 -10.97 17.01
CA THR A 490 26.12 -11.96 15.95
C THR A 490 27.55 -12.48 15.92
N GLY A 491 28.48 -11.84 16.65
CA GLY A 491 29.91 -12.16 16.64
C GLY A 491 30.69 -11.62 15.44
N LYS A 492 30.01 -11.11 14.39
CA LYS A 492 30.63 -10.62 13.14
C LYS A 492 29.98 -9.30 12.69
N LEU A 493 30.66 -8.55 11.80
CA LEU A 493 30.12 -7.31 11.21
C LEU A 493 29.48 -7.54 9.84
N ASP A 494 29.87 -8.62 9.16
CA ASP A 494 29.56 -8.95 7.78
C ASP A 494 28.50 -10.08 7.71
N VAL A 495 27.48 -10.00 8.57
CA VAL A 495 26.40 -10.99 8.63
C VAL A 495 25.60 -10.97 7.33
N PRO A 496 25.39 -12.12 6.65
CA PRO A 496 24.51 -12.20 5.50
C PRO A 496 23.10 -11.70 5.82
N TRP A 497 22.54 -10.86 4.95
CA TRP A 497 21.21 -10.26 5.13
C TRP A 497 20.11 -11.29 5.42
N GLY A 498 20.09 -12.39 4.67
CA GLY A 498 19.13 -13.48 4.81
C GLY A 498 19.31 -14.33 6.07
N GLU A 499 20.43 -14.18 6.80
CA GLU A 499 20.56 -14.71 8.16
C GLU A 499 19.82 -13.84 9.18
N VAL A 500 19.74 -12.53 8.93
CA VAL A 500 19.13 -11.51 9.80
C VAL A 500 17.63 -11.37 9.54
N VAL A 501 17.23 -11.37 8.27
CA VAL A 501 15.85 -11.15 7.81
C VAL A 501 15.34 -12.37 7.07
N ARG A 502 14.15 -12.83 7.48
CA ARG A 502 13.50 -14.02 6.94
C ARG A 502 12.17 -13.70 6.30
N LEU A 503 11.86 -14.37 5.19
CA LEU A 503 10.51 -14.46 4.64
C LEU A 503 9.83 -15.64 5.31
N ARG A 504 8.83 -15.37 6.16
CA ARG A 504 8.10 -16.39 6.90
C ARG A 504 6.62 -16.28 6.62
N TYR A 505 6.02 -17.36 6.14
CA TYR A 505 4.59 -17.45 5.93
C TYR A 505 4.14 -18.91 5.96
N GLY A 506 3.13 -19.24 6.76
CA GLY A 506 2.79 -20.63 7.06
C GLY A 506 4.01 -21.38 7.63
N GLU A 507 4.30 -22.55 7.07
CA GLU A 507 5.44 -23.40 7.45
C GLU A 507 6.74 -23.04 6.69
N VAL A 508 6.71 -22.05 5.80
CA VAL A 508 7.87 -21.67 4.97
C VAL A 508 8.73 -20.64 5.71
N ASP A 509 10.04 -20.90 5.78
CA ASP A 509 11.06 -19.98 6.30
C ASP A 509 12.25 -19.91 5.33
N LEU A 510 12.38 -18.79 4.60
CA LEU A 510 13.41 -18.57 3.58
C LEU A 510 14.24 -17.29 3.85
N PRO A 511 15.51 -17.24 3.41
CA PRO A 511 16.30 -16.01 3.52
C PRO A 511 15.71 -14.90 2.66
N ALA A 512 15.62 -13.69 3.20
CA ALA A 512 15.03 -12.56 2.48
C ALA A 512 16.03 -11.88 1.54
N SER A 513 15.52 -11.44 0.39
CA SER A 513 16.13 -10.44 -0.49
C SER A 513 15.20 -9.23 -0.60
N GLY A 514 15.77 -8.06 -0.87
CA GLY A 514 15.08 -6.78 -0.85
C GLY A 514 15.29 -6.02 0.45
N ALA A 515 14.84 -4.76 0.49
CA ALA A 515 14.97 -3.89 1.65
C ALA A 515 13.77 -2.92 1.77
N PRO A 516 13.59 -2.23 2.90
CA PRO A 516 12.53 -1.23 3.02
C PRO A 516 12.63 -0.16 1.94
N GLY A 517 11.48 0.24 1.38
CA GLY A 517 11.42 1.18 0.27
C GLY A 517 12.02 2.55 0.59
N GLY A 518 12.06 2.94 1.87
CA GLY A 518 12.70 4.18 2.31
C GLY A 518 14.22 4.21 2.10
N LEU A 519 14.89 3.05 2.01
CA LEU A 519 16.30 2.96 1.61
C LEU A 519 16.50 3.12 0.09
N GLY A 520 15.41 3.14 -0.67
CA GLY A 520 15.39 3.29 -2.12
C GLY A 520 15.49 2.00 -2.92
N SER A 521 15.32 0.84 -2.27
CA SER A 521 15.23 -0.46 -2.95
C SER A 521 13.94 -0.58 -3.75
N PHE A 522 14.00 -1.22 -4.94
CA PHE A 522 12.81 -1.44 -5.76
C PHE A 522 12.13 -2.77 -5.45
N GLN A 523 12.89 -3.80 -5.06
CA GLN A 523 12.40 -4.99 -4.38
C GLN A 523 12.15 -4.66 -2.91
N VAL A 524 10.89 -4.36 -2.58
CA VAL A 524 10.54 -3.86 -1.24
C VAL A 524 10.15 -5.01 -0.32
N ILE A 525 10.77 -5.05 0.86
CA ILE A 525 10.28 -5.78 2.02
C ILE A 525 10.29 -4.84 3.23
N ASP A 526 9.20 -4.80 3.98
CA ASP A 526 9.19 -4.15 5.29
C ASP A 526 9.32 -5.21 6.36
N VAL A 527 10.19 -4.92 7.32
CA VAL A 527 10.59 -5.88 8.34
C VAL A 527 10.07 -5.42 9.70
N LEU A 528 9.56 -6.36 10.49
CA LEU A 528 9.27 -6.14 11.90
C LEU A 528 10.34 -6.82 12.77
N PRO A 529 10.60 -6.27 13.97
CA PRO A 529 11.38 -6.98 14.97
C PRO A 529 10.67 -8.30 15.33
N PRO A 530 11.42 -9.32 15.75
CA PRO A 530 10.85 -10.60 16.12
C PRO A 530 9.83 -10.49 17.26
N GLU A 531 8.69 -11.20 17.14
CA GLU A 531 7.68 -11.31 18.22
C GLU A 531 8.15 -12.17 19.40
N GLU A 532 9.07 -13.12 19.14
CA GLU A 532 9.65 -14.03 20.13
C GLU A 532 11.19 -13.97 20.14
N VAL A 533 11.82 -14.54 21.16
CA VAL A 533 13.29 -14.61 21.33
C VAL A 533 14.00 -15.44 20.21
N SER A 534 13.31 -15.82 19.13
CA SER A 534 13.84 -16.56 17.98
C SER A 534 14.90 -15.79 17.15
N GLY A 535 15.17 -14.52 17.49
CA GLY A 535 16.42 -13.83 17.18
C GLY A 535 16.59 -13.29 15.75
N LYS A 536 15.55 -13.34 14.90
CA LYS A 536 15.61 -12.85 13.51
C LYS A 536 14.42 -11.98 13.14
N PHE A 537 14.66 -10.94 12.35
CA PHE A 537 13.62 -10.08 11.80
C PHE A 537 12.81 -10.84 10.75
N GLN A 538 11.54 -10.45 10.58
CA GLN A 538 10.64 -11.06 9.62
C GLN A 538 10.09 -10.00 8.67
N ALA A 539 10.06 -10.32 7.37
CA ALA A 539 9.31 -9.55 6.39
C ALA A 539 7.80 -9.76 6.61
N VAL A 540 7.06 -8.66 6.73
CA VAL A 540 5.61 -8.67 7.02
C VAL A 540 4.79 -7.82 6.04
N ALA A 541 5.47 -7.07 5.19
CA ALA A 541 4.89 -6.28 4.11
C ALA A 541 5.95 -6.03 3.03
N GLY A 542 5.60 -5.23 2.02
CA GLY A 542 6.39 -5.09 0.81
C GLY A 542 5.75 -5.86 -0.34
N ASP A 543 6.54 -6.37 -1.26
CA ASP A 543 6.07 -7.10 -2.45
C ASP A 543 4.98 -8.12 -2.12
N THR A 544 3.80 -7.96 -2.73
CA THR A 544 2.64 -8.86 -2.55
C THR A 544 2.31 -9.57 -3.86
N TYR A 545 1.39 -9.00 -4.64
CA TYR A 545 1.12 -9.39 -6.01
C TYR A 545 2.14 -8.72 -6.92
N ILE A 546 2.76 -9.51 -7.80
CA ILE A 546 3.62 -9.01 -8.87
C ILE A 546 3.02 -9.50 -10.17
N ALA A 547 2.80 -8.61 -11.13
CA ALA A 547 2.39 -8.99 -12.48
C ALA A 547 3.22 -8.24 -13.52
N ALA A 548 3.82 -9.01 -14.43
CA ALA A 548 4.46 -8.52 -15.63
C ALA A 548 3.59 -8.93 -16.82
N ILE A 549 3.13 -7.96 -17.60
CA ILE A 549 2.27 -8.18 -18.77
C ILE A 549 2.90 -7.52 -19.99
N GLU A 550 2.93 -8.24 -21.10
CA GLU A 550 3.24 -7.73 -22.43
C GLU A 550 2.02 -7.96 -23.32
N PHE A 551 1.52 -6.89 -23.92
CA PHE A 551 0.33 -6.89 -24.78
C PHE A 551 0.62 -7.37 -26.21
N SER A 552 1.39 -8.47 -26.31
CA SER A 552 1.67 -9.19 -27.54
C SER A 552 0.47 -10.06 -27.98
N LYS A 553 0.57 -10.70 -29.15
CA LYS A 553 -0.45 -11.65 -29.65
C LYS A 553 0.20 -12.99 -29.96
N PRO A 554 -0.06 -14.05 -29.15
CA PRO A 554 -0.91 -14.06 -27.95
C PRO A 554 -0.35 -13.23 -26.80
N LEU A 555 -1.22 -12.80 -25.87
CA LEU A 555 -0.83 -12.07 -24.67
C LEU A 555 0.19 -12.86 -23.86
N ARG A 556 1.24 -12.19 -23.38
CA ARG A 556 2.25 -12.78 -22.50
C ARG A 556 2.14 -12.15 -21.11
N ALA A 557 1.93 -12.97 -20.08
CA ALA A 557 1.89 -12.50 -18.69
C ALA A 557 2.54 -13.51 -17.73
N LYS A 558 3.24 -12.98 -16.72
CA LYS A 558 3.73 -13.76 -15.58
C LYS A 558 3.38 -13.06 -14.27
N VAL A 559 3.07 -13.83 -13.23
CA VAL A 559 2.58 -13.35 -11.94
C VAL A 559 3.16 -14.11 -10.75
N LEU A 560 3.13 -13.49 -9.57
CA LEU A 560 3.47 -14.10 -8.30
C LEU A 560 2.65 -13.45 -7.18
N MET A 561 2.27 -14.23 -6.17
CA MET A 561 1.67 -13.76 -4.93
C MET A 561 2.56 -14.22 -3.77
N SER A 562 3.30 -13.31 -3.12
CA SER A 562 4.38 -13.66 -2.18
C SER A 562 3.96 -14.66 -1.11
N TYR A 563 2.80 -14.45 -0.48
CA TYR A 563 2.28 -15.31 0.59
C TYR A 563 1.40 -16.48 0.11
N GLY A 564 1.37 -16.76 -1.20
CA GLY A 564 0.44 -17.74 -1.78
C GLY A 564 -0.97 -17.19 -1.92
N ASN A 565 -1.93 -18.04 -2.30
CA ASN A 565 -3.30 -17.62 -2.64
C ASN A 565 -4.37 -18.14 -1.65
N ALA A 566 -3.97 -18.58 -0.46
CA ALA A 566 -4.87 -19.07 0.59
C ALA A 566 -4.32 -18.78 1.99
N THR A 567 -5.23 -18.69 2.97
CA THR A 567 -4.91 -18.58 4.40
C THR A 567 -5.66 -19.60 5.26
N GLN A 568 -6.48 -20.45 4.64
CA GLN A 568 -7.31 -21.43 5.32
C GLN A 568 -6.42 -22.53 5.91
N PRO A 569 -6.59 -22.92 7.19
CA PRO A 569 -5.75 -23.94 7.83
C PRO A 569 -5.67 -25.22 7.00
N GLY A 570 -4.45 -25.74 6.82
CA GLY A 570 -4.18 -26.97 6.07
C GLY A 570 -4.16 -26.81 4.54
N SER A 571 -4.38 -25.61 3.99
CA SER A 571 -4.21 -25.36 2.57
C SER A 571 -2.73 -25.50 2.16
N PRO A 572 -2.40 -26.19 1.05
CA PRO A 572 -1.04 -26.24 0.54
C PRO A 572 -0.59 -24.90 -0.07
N HIS A 573 -1.50 -23.95 -0.28
CA HIS A 573 -1.24 -22.66 -0.93
C HIS A 573 -0.93 -21.52 0.04
N ILE A 574 -0.40 -21.85 1.22
CA ILE A 574 0.08 -20.90 2.22
C ILE A 574 1.61 -20.79 2.06
N GLY A 575 2.09 -19.66 1.54
CA GLY A 575 3.52 -19.40 1.36
C GLY A 575 4.21 -20.21 0.25
N ASP A 576 3.45 -20.99 -0.53
CA ASP A 576 3.95 -21.92 -1.57
C ASP A 576 4.68 -21.25 -2.73
N GLN A 577 4.62 -19.93 -2.84
CA GLN A 577 5.28 -19.15 -3.88
C GLN A 577 6.54 -18.41 -3.42
N LEU A 578 6.87 -18.43 -2.12
CA LEU A 578 8.05 -17.72 -1.61
C LEU A 578 9.35 -18.26 -2.21
N SER A 579 9.41 -19.54 -2.60
CA SER A 579 10.58 -20.11 -3.28
C SER A 579 10.84 -19.46 -4.63
N LEU A 580 9.78 -19.15 -5.39
CA LEU A 580 9.90 -18.44 -6.67
C LEU A 580 10.31 -16.98 -6.43
N TYR A 581 9.76 -16.35 -5.40
CA TYR A 581 10.10 -14.97 -5.04
C TYR A 581 11.59 -14.79 -4.75
N ILE A 582 12.21 -15.69 -3.97
CA ILE A 582 13.65 -15.60 -3.68
C ILE A 582 14.54 -15.93 -4.89
N GLN A 583 13.99 -16.59 -5.91
CA GLN A 583 14.67 -16.88 -7.17
C GLN A 583 14.48 -15.76 -8.21
N GLY A 584 13.66 -14.75 -7.92
CA GLY A 584 13.31 -13.70 -8.87
C GLY A 584 12.42 -14.22 -10.02
N GLU A 585 11.68 -15.31 -9.79
CA GLU A 585 10.87 -15.96 -10.81
C GLU A 585 9.37 -15.64 -10.65
N LEU A 586 8.69 -15.47 -11.78
CA LEU A 586 7.24 -15.31 -11.85
C LEU A 586 6.63 -16.49 -12.61
N ARG A 587 5.44 -16.94 -12.18
CA ARG A 587 4.70 -18.04 -12.82
C ARG A 587 4.00 -17.57 -14.09
N PRO A 588 3.86 -18.41 -15.14
CA PRO A 588 3.04 -18.07 -16.28
C PRO A 588 1.56 -17.96 -15.90
N VAL A 589 0.81 -17.14 -16.64
CA VAL A 589 -0.65 -17.02 -16.48
C VAL A 589 -1.37 -17.89 -17.52
N TRP A 590 -2.24 -18.79 -17.06
CA TRP A 590 -3.07 -19.61 -17.93
C TRP A 590 -4.46 -18.99 -18.10
N ARG A 591 -4.71 -18.32 -19.23
CA ARG A 591 -6.00 -17.63 -19.44
C ARG A 591 -6.99 -18.39 -20.30
N THR A 592 -6.51 -19.10 -21.32
CA THR A 592 -7.42 -19.83 -22.22
C THR A 592 -8.02 -21.04 -21.50
N ARG A 593 -9.26 -21.39 -21.85
CA ARG A 593 -9.92 -22.57 -21.27
C ARG A 593 -9.11 -23.86 -21.46
N GLU A 594 -8.38 -23.98 -22.56
CA GLU A 594 -7.50 -25.12 -22.82
C GLU A 594 -6.32 -25.16 -21.84
N ALA A 595 -5.61 -24.04 -21.68
CA ALA A 595 -4.50 -23.94 -20.73
C ALA A 595 -4.97 -24.18 -19.28
N ILE A 596 -6.09 -23.57 -18.88
CA ILE A 596 -6.67 -23.77 -17.54
C ILE A 596 -6.98 -25.25 -17.30
N LYS A 597 -7.56 -25.96 -18.27
CA LYS A 597 -7.85 -27.39 -18.14
C LYS A 597 -6.60 -28.25 -18.05
N ALA A 598 -5.53 -27.88 -18.76
CA ALA A 598 -4.26 -28.61 -18.73
C ALA A 598 -3.54 -28.49 -17.37
N HIS A 599 -3.82 -27.44 -16.61
CA HIS A 599 -3.23 -27.16 -15.30
C HIS A 599 -4.26 -27.19 -14.15
N LEU A 600 -5.41 -27.83 -14.38
CA LEU A 600 -6.50 -27.87 -13.40
C LEU A 600 -6.21 -28.84 -12.26
N GLU A 601 -6.03 -28.32 -11.05
CA GLU A 601 -5.84 -29.16 -9.86
C GLU A 601 -7.16 -29.59 -9.21
N SER A 602 -8.14 -28.69 -9.18
CA SER A 602 -9.45 -28.95 -8.57
C SER A 602 -10.58 -28.32 -9.38
N ARG A 603 -11.77 -28.91 -9.31
CA ARG A 603 -12.97 -28.39 -9.98
C ARG A 603 -14.17 -28.46 -9.05
N GLN A 604 -14.74 -27.30 -8.76
CA GLN A 604 -16.02 -27.19 -8.08
C GLN A 604 -17.11 -26.79 -9.08
N VAL A 605 -18.25 -27.46 -9.02
CA VAL A 605 -19.44 -27.13 -9.80
C VAL A 605 -20.51 -26.74 -8.79
N PHE A 606 -21.07 -25.54 -8.94
CA PHE A 606 -22.06 -24.95 -8.04
C PHE A 606 -23.29 -24.49 -8.83
#